data_AF-A0A2A5E3A6-F1
#
_entry.id   AF-A0A2A5E3A6-F1
#
_cell.length_a   1.000
_cell.length_b   1.000
_cell.length_c   1.000
_cell.angle_alpha   90.00
_cell.angle_beta   90.00
_cell.angle_gamma   90.00
#
_symmetry.space_group_name_H-M   'P 1'
#
loop_
_entity.id
_entity.type
_entity.pdbx_description
1 polymer ?
#
loop_
_entity_poly.entity_id
_entity_poly.type
_entity_poly.pdbx_seq_one_letter_code
_entity_poly.pdbx_strand_id
1 'polypeptide(L)'
;MIVAELMEKKWYVVRVSTAREETAKKKLELAIDFSNCKDDFGRILIPEEHFTEVKNGEKHVIKRKIYSGYILVEMNVSDETYSLISDVRGLGGFVGINRKVPTPLSKKEIDRILDAIEEGKEKPKLKIEFDVGQTVKISSGPFESYDGIVEEIYPDKGLLRVNVSIFGRQTPVELEYWQIEST
;
A
#
# COMPACT_ATOMS: atom_id res chain seq x y z
N MET A 1 -1.87 -18.79 41.72
CA MET A 1 -1.40 -18.64 40.33
C MET A 1 -2.63 -18.25 39.51
N ILE A 2 -2.87 -16.95 39.36
CA ILE A 2 -4.01 -16.44 38.60
C ILE A 2 -3.61 -16.50 37.13
N VAL A 3 -4.31 -17.33 36.36
CA VAL A 3 -4.22 -17.30 34.90
C VAL A 3 -4.85 -15.97 34.51
N ALA A 4 -4.01 -14.98 34.17
CA ALA A 4 -4.50 -13.77 33.53
C ALA A 4 -5.11 -14.22 32.20
N GLU A 5 -6.43 -14.12 32.11
CA GLU A 5 -7.18 -14.35 30.89
C GLU A 5 -6.68 -13.31 29.87
N LEU A 6 -5.78 -13.72 28.98
CA LEU A 6 -5.29 -12.90 27.89
C LEU A 6 -6.47 -12.62 26.96
N MET A 7 -7.20 -11.54 27.23
CA MET A 7 -8.19 -11.03 26.29
C MET A 7 -7.49 -10.78 24.95
N GLU A 8 -7.99 -11.45 23.92
CA GLU A 8 -7.43 -11.37 22.58
C GLU A 8 -7.65 -9.94 22.03
N LYS A 9 -6.55 -9.20 21.85
CA LYS A 9 -6.57 -7.87 21.26
C LYS A 9 -7.22 -7.93 19.89
N LYS A 10 -8.09 -6.97 19.60
CA LYS A 10 -8.81 -6.88 18.32
C LYS A 10 -8.28 -5.72 17.51
N TRP A 11 -8.47 -5.79 16.20
CA TRP A 11 -8.06 -4.73 15.30
C TRP A 11 -9.17 -3.73 15.07
N TYR A 12 -8.81 -2.46 15.09
CA TYR A 12 -9.70 -1.33 14.87
C TYR A 12 -9.09 -0.38 13.84
N VAL A 13 -9.96 0.32 13.12
CA VAL A 13 -9.56 1.36 12.16
C VAL A 13 -9.75 2.73 12.80
N VAL A 14 -8.71 3.55 12.77
CA VAL A 14 -8.75 4.94 13.24
C VAL A 14 -8.55 5.87 12.04
N ARG A 15 -9.43 6.87 11.91
CA ARG A 15 -9.30 7.91 10.88
C ARG A 15 -8.15 8.84 11.24
N VAL A 16 -7.44 9.31 10.22
CA VAL A 16 -6.38 10.29 10.33
C VAL A 16 -6.56 11.32 9.23
N SER A 17 -6.07 12.55 9.45
CA SER A 17 -5.90 13.48 8.33
C SER A 17 -5.03 12.85 7.24
N THR A 18 -5.52 12.85 6.00
CA THR A 18 -4.80 12.35 4.83
C THR A 18 -3.39 12.93 4.76
N ALA A 19 -2.41 12.10 4.39
CA ALA A 19 -0.99 12.45 4.32
C ALA A 19 -0.31 12.76 5.67
N ARG A 20 -0.97 12.52 6.81
CA ARG A 20 -0.39 12.66 8.16
C ARG A 20 -0.37 11.36 8.96
N GLU A 21 -0.60 10.22 8.30
CA GLU A 21 -0.71 8.88 8.90
C GLU A 21 0.56 8.52 9.67
N GLU A 22 1.74 8.74 9.07
CA GLU A 22 3.04 8.49 9.71
C GLU A 22 3.25 9.35 10.96
N THR A 23 2.90 10.63 10.89
CA THR A 23 3.00 11.54 12.03
C THR A 23 2.01 11.17 13.14
N ALA A 24 0.79 10.77 12.77
CA ALA A 24 -0.25 10.38 13.71
C ALA A 24 0.09 9.07 14.41
N LYS A 25 0.62 8.08 13.66
CA LYS A 25 1.15 6.83 14.21
C LYS A 25 2.20 7.11 15.27
N LYS A 26 3.23 7.90 14.95
CA LYS A 26 4.31 8.25 15.91
C LYS A 26 3.80 8.94 17.17
N LYS A 27 2.82 9.85 17.03
CA LYS A 27 2.20 10.52 18.18
C LYS A 27 1.40 9.57 19.05
N LEU A 28 0.68 8.63 18.42
CA LEU A 28 -0.09 7.62 19.13
C LEU A 28 0.85 6.66 19.88
N GLU A 29 1.91 6.17 19.22
CA GLU A 29 2.95 5.35 19.85
C GLU A 29 3.55 6.05 21.08
N LEU A 30 3.91 7.33 20.95
CA LEU A 30 4.42 8.12 22.05
C LEU A 30 3.41 8.28 23.19
N ALA A 31 2.14 8.56 22.87
CA ALA A 31 1.08 8.68 23.88
C ALA A 31 0.86 7.37 24.64
N ILE A 32 0.90 6.23 23.93
CA ILE A 32 0.80 4.89 24.51
C ILE A 32 1.98 4.62 25.46
N ASP A 33 3.20 4.98 25.06
CA ASP A 33 4.41 4.78 25.86
C ASP A 33 4.38 5.50 27.22
N PHE A 34 3.68 6.63 27.32
CA PHE A 34 3.51 7.39 28.56
C PHE A 34 2.21 7.08 29.31
N SER A 35 1.40 6.15 28.80
CA SER A 35 0.11 5.80 29.39
C SER A 35 0.20 4.62 30.37
N ASN A 36 -0.80 4.48 31.22
CA ASN A 36 -0.93 3.32 32.11
C ASN A 36 -1.56 2.11 31.41
N CYS A 37 -2.13 2.29 30.21
CA CYS A 37 -2.78 1.25 29.42
C CYS A 37 -1.90 0.73 28.27
N LYS A 38 -0.58 0.85 28.36
CA LYS A 38 0.35 0.39 27.30
C LYS A 38 0.14 -1.08 26.94
N ASP A 39 -0.10 -1.92 27.93
CA ASP A 39 -0.30 -3.36 27.74
C ASP A 39 -1.58 -3.70 26.99
N ASP A 40 -2.53 -2.77 26.88
CA ASP A 40 -3.74 -2.93 26.09
C ASP A 40 -3.53 -2.69 24.59
N PHE A 41 -2.41 -2.08 24.19
CA PHE A 41 -2.06 -1.84 22.79
C PHE A 41 -1.12 -2.91 22.24
N GLY A 42 -1.34 -3.29 20.99
CA GLY A 42 -0.51 -4.19 20.20
C GLY A 42 0.13 -3.44 19.04
N ARG A 43 0.05 -4.00 17.84
CA ARG A 43 0.61 -3.40 16.62
C ARG A 43 -0.19 -2.19 16.14
N ILE A 44 0.53 -1.19 15.62
CA ILE A 44 -0.04 -0.04 14.92
C ILE A 44 0.52 -0.02 13.49
N LEU A 45 -0.37 -0.14 12.51
CA LEU A 45 0.00 -0.27 11.10
C LEU A 45 -0.65 0.85 10.26
N ILE A 46 0.10 1.34 9.29
CA ILE A 46 -0.46 2.10 8.17
C ILE A 46 -0.73 1.06 7.07
N PRO A 47 -1.94 0.98 6.51
CA PRO A 47 -2.23 0.06 5.43
C PRO A 47 -1.58 0.56 4.13
N GLU A 48 -0.29 0.26 3.97
CA GLU A 48 0.52 0.57 2.80
C GLU A 48 1.24 -0.68 2.28
N GLU A 49 1.26 -0.83 0.97
CA GLU A 49 2.09 -1.80 0.25
C GLU A 49 3.48 -1.18 0.05
N HIS A 50 4.51 -1.97 0.27
CA HIS A 50 5.88 -1.63 -0.12
C HIS A 50 6.17 -2.27 -1.47
N PHE A 51 6.83 -1.56 -2.36
CA PHE A 51 7.34 -2.11 -3.62
C PHE A 51 8.82 -1.79 -3.69
N THR A 52 9.62 -2.71 -4.22
CA THR A 52 11.02 -2.41 -4.54
C THR A 52 11.11 -2.06 -6.03
N GLU A 53 11.39 -0.80 -6.33
CA GLU A 53 11.75 -0.32 -7.65
C GLU A 53 13.27 -0.46 -7.81
N VAL A 54 13.72 -0.88 -8.99
CA VAL A 54 15.15 -0.82 -9.35
C VAL A 54 15.30 0.28 -10.40
N LYS A 55 15.88 1.41 -10.01
CA LYS A 55 16.17 2.53 -10.90
C LYS A 55 17.67 2.79 -10.88
N ASN A 56 18.31 2.80 -12.05
CA ASN A 56 19.77 2.94 -12.19
C ASN A 56 20.61 1.92 -11.39
N GLY A 57 20.09 0.70 -11.17
CA GLY A 57 20.77 -0.33 -10.38
C GLY A 57 20.61 -0.18 -8.86
N GLU A 58 19.99 0.89 -8.37
CA GLU A 58 19.66 1.09 -6.97
C GLU A 58 18.24 0.64 -6.66
N LYS A 59 18.08 -0.07 -5.53
CA LYS A 59 16.78 -0.52 -5.01
C LYS A 59 16.13 0.61 -4.22
N HIS A 60 15.03 1.16 -4.70
CA HIS A 60 14.20 2.13 -3.99
C HIS A 60 12.91 1.48 -3.48
N VAL A 61 12.60 1.65 -2.19
CA VAL A 61 11.33 1.20 -1.62
C VAL A 61 10.27 2.27 -1.83
N ILE A 62 9.31 2.01 -2.72
CA ILE A 62 8.13 2.84 -2.93
C ILE A 62 7.02 2.38 -1.99
N LYS A 63 6.35 3.31 -1.32
CA LYS A 63 5.20 3.04 -0.46
C LYS A 63 3.92 3.46 -1.18
N ARG A 64 2.96 2.55 -1.34
CA ARG A 64 1.62 2.85 -1.87
C ARG A 64 0.58 2.62 -0.79
N LYS A 65 -0.25 3.63 -0.50
CA LYS A 65 -1.32 3.49 0.49
C LYS A 65 -2.49 2.68 -0.09
N ILE A 66 -2.90 1.63 0.61
CA ILE A 66 -4.11 0.85 0.33
C ILE A 66 -5.34 1.66 0.78
N TYR A 67 -5.26 2.26 1.98
CA TYR A 67 -6.29 3.13 2.53
C TYR A 67 -5.68 4.43 3.06
N SER A 68 -5.71 5.48 2.25
CA SER A 68 -5.27 6.82 2.64
C SER A 68 -6.16 7.41 3.74
N GLY A 69 -5.56 8.04 4.75
CA GLY A 69 -6.28 8.65 5.87
C GLY A 69 -6.72 7.66 6.96
N TYR A 70 -6.11 6.48 7.04
CA TYR A 70 -6.44 5.47 8.04
C TYR A 70 -5.19 4.84 8.66
N ILE A 71 -5.29 4.45 9.93
CA ILE A 71 -4.35 3.56 10.61
C ILE A 71 -5.12 2.40 11.24
N LEU A 72 -4.45 1.25 11.33
CA LEU A 72 -4.93 0.05 12.00
C LEU A 72 -4.28 -0.03 13.37
N VAL A 73 -5.09 -0.29 14.40
CA VAL A 73 -4.65 -0.40 15.79
C VAL A 73 -5.16 -1.71 16.36
N GLU A 74 -4.24 -2.57 16.77
CA GLU A 74 -4.53 -3.78 17.54
C GLU A 74 -4.59 -3.40 19.02
N MET A 75 -5.75 -3.56 19.68
CA MET A 75 -5.89 -3.19 21.09
C MET A 75 -7.06 -3.89 21.80
N ASN A 76 -7.05 -3.82 23.12
CA ASN A 76 -8.24 -4.03 23.94
C ASN A 76 -8.99 -2.69 24.08
N VAL A 77 -10.30 -2.70 23.89
CA VAL A 77 -11.11 -1.48 24.03
C VAL A 77 -11.55 -1.34 25.49
N SER A 78 -11.24 -0.18 26.05
CA SER A 78 -11.63 0.31 27.37
C SER A 78 -11.87 1.82 27.27
N ASP A 79 -12.46 2.42 28.31
CA ASP A 79 -12.64 3.89 28.33
C ASP A 79 -11.30 4.63 28.28
N GLU A 80 -10.26 4.07 28.91
CA GLU A 80 -8.91 4.66 28.95
C GLU A 80 -8.24 4.62 27.56
N THR A 81 -8.22 3.46 26.90
CA THR A 81 -7.65 3.30 25.55
C THR A 81 -8.42 4.12 24.51
N TYR A 82 -9.74 4.22 24.65
CA TYR A 82 -10.59 5.05 23.81
C TYR A 82 -10.29 6.54 23.98
N SER A 83 -10.19 7.03 25.23
CA SER A 83 -9.86 8.42 25.52
C SER A 83 -8.48 8.77 24.97
N LEU A 84 -7.49 7.91 25.21
CA LEU A 84 -6.12 8.12 24.74
C LEU A 84 -6.07 8.35 23.23
N ILE A 85 -6.73 7.50 22.43
CA ILE A 85 -6.79 7.68 20.97
C ILE A 85 -7.53 8.97 20.59
N SER A 86 -8.61 9.29 21.29
CA SER A 86 -9.40 10.50 21.02
C SER A 86 -8.62 11.79 21.35
N ASP A 87 -7.72 11.75 22.33
CA ASP A 87 -6.92 12.89 22.78
C ASP A 87 -5.69 13.13 21.89
N VAL A 88 -5.26 12.13 21.11
CA VAL A 88 -4.12 12.28 20.20
C VAL A 88 -4.48 13.19 19.02
N ARG A 89 -3.87 14.39 19.01
CA ARG A 89 -4.08 15.38 17.94
C ARG A 89 -3.69 14.85 16.56
N GLY A 90 -4.69 14.78 15.68
CA GLY A 90 -4.56 14.32 14.29
C GLY A 90 -5.34 13.03 14.00
N LEU A 91 -5.85 12.37 15.05
CA LEU A 91 -6.79 11.26 14.92
C LEU A 91 -8.22 11.81 14.86
N GLY A 92 -9.01 11.28 13.92
CA GLY A 92 -10.42 11.63 13.69
C GLY A 92 -11.40 10.68 14.38
N GLY A 93 -10.89 9.79 15.24
CA GLY A 93 -11.66 8.77 15.95
C GLY A 93 -11.85 7.47 15.16
N PHE A 94 -12.51 6.51 15.80
CA PHE A 94 -12.72 5.17 15.26
C PHE A 94 -13.71 5.13 14.09
N VAL A 95 -13.54 4.14 13.23
CA VAL A 95 -14.54 3.71 12.25
C VAL A 95 -15.48 2.71 12.91
N GLY A 96 -16.79 2.89 12.72
CA GLY A 96 -17.81 2.03 13.29
C GLY A 96 -19.23 2.50 12.96
N ILE A 97 -20.22 1.72 13.37
CA ILE A 97 -21.66 1.97 13.15
C ILE A 97 -22.08 3.35 13.68
N ASN A 98 -21.41 3.82 14.72
CA ASN A 98 -21.52 5.17 15.28
C ASN A 98 -20.12 5.64 15.72
N ARG A 99 -19.84 6.95 15.63
CA ARG A 99 -18.51 7.54 15.93
C ARG A 99 -18.02 7.30 17.38
N LYS A 100 -18.86 6.73 18.24
CA LYS A 100 -18.61 6.49 19.67
C LYS A 100 -18.21 5.06 20.00
N VAL A 101 -18.47 4.08 19.14
CA VAL A 101 -18.20 2.67 19.43
C VAL A 101 -17.21 2.13 18.40
N PRO A 102 -15.96 1.80 18.80
CA PRO A 102 -15.01 1.13 17.95
C PRO A 102 -15.60 -0.20 17.47
N THR A 103 -15.67 -0.40 16.15
CA THR A 103 -16.11 -1.68 15.59
C THR A 103 -14.87 -2.48 15.21
N PRO A 104 -14.66 -3.69 15.77
CA PRO A 104 -13.51 -4.51 15.44
C PRO A 104 -13.64 -5.02 13.99
N LEU A 105 -12.52 -5.07 13.28
CA LEU A 105 -12.45 -5.72 11.99
C LEU A 105 -12.63 -7.23 12.14
N SER A 106 -13.30 -7.85 11.17
CA SER A 106 -13.39 -9.31 11.14
C SER A 106 -12.02 -9.91 10.81
N LYS A 107 -11.79 -11.15 11.28
CA LYS A 107 -10.54 -11.88 11.00
C LYS A 107 -10.22 -11.90 9.49
N LYS A 108 -11.22 -12.15 8.66
CA LYS A 108 -11.09 -12.18 7.20
C LYS A 108 -10.67 -10.85 6.59
N GLU A 109 -11.11 -9.72 7.15
CA GLU A 109 -10.68 -8.39 6.69
C GLU A 109 -9.25 -8.10 7.10
N ILE A 110 -8.86 -8.48 8.31
CA ILE A 110 -7.49 -8.34 8.80
C ILE A 110 -6.52 -9.18 8.01
N ASP A 111 -6.81 -10.46 7.82
CA ASP A 111 -5.96 -11.36 7.06
C ASP A 111 -5.71 -10.77 5.66
N ARG A 112 -6.76 -10.32 4.95
CA ARG A 112 -6.61 -9.67 3.64
C ARG A 112 -5.72 -8.43 3.64
N ILE A 113 -5.80 -7.59 4.68
CA ILE A 113 -5.00 -6.37 4.76
C ILE A 113 -3.55 -6.69 5.13
N LEU A 114 -3.34 -7.62 6.06
CA LEU A 114 -2.02 -8.08 6.45
C LEU A 114 -1.32 -8.78 5.28
N ASP A 115 -2.03 -9.64 4.56
CA ASP A 115 -1.55 -10.31 3.35
C ASP A 115 -1.13 -9.27 2.31
N ALA A 116 -1.92 -8.22 2.07
CA ALA A 116 -1.53 -7.16 1.12
C ALA A 116 -0.28 -6.38 1.58
N ILE A 117 -0.12 -6.14 2.88
CA ILE A 117 1.07 -5.49 3.45
C ILE A 117 2.31 -6.39 3.33
N GLU A 118 2.14 -7.72 3.48
CA GLU A 118 3.22 -8.70 3.39
C GLU A 118 3.59 -9.05 1.94
N GLU A 119 2.61 -9.27 1.05
CA GLU A 119 2.83 -9.60 -0.36
C GLU A 119 3.55 -8.49 -1.14
N GLY A 120 3.35 -7.22 -0.76
CA GLY A 120 4.12 -6.10 -1.32
C GLY A 120 5.62 -6.24 -1.06
N LYS A 121 6.02 -6.76 0.11
CA LYS A 121 7.44 -6.88 0.46
C LYS A 121 8.20 -7.89 -0.40
N GLU A 122 7.54 -8.90 -0.95
CA GLU A 122 8.21 -10.01 -1.65
C GLU A 122 8.17 -9.92 -3.17
N LYS A 123 7.23 -9.17 -3.76
CA LYS A 123 7.10 -9.09 -5.21
C LYS A 123 7.57 -7.72 -5.72
N PRO A 124 8.78 -7.61 -6.32
CA PRO A 124 9.13 -6.43 -7.09
C PRO A 124 8.17 -6.35 -8.28
N LYS A 125 7.06 -5.61 -8.12
CA LYS A 125 6.24 -5.20 -9.27
C LYS A 125 7.01 -4.10 -9.96
N LEU A 126 7.66 -4.48 -11.06
CA LEU A 126 8.35 -3.55 -11.92
C LEU A 126 7.33 -2.52 -12.41
N LYS A 127 7.51 -1.26 -12.01
CA LYS A 127 6.65 -0.19 -12.50
C LYS A 127 7.01 0.03 -13.95
N ILE A 128 6.17 -0.46 -14.84
CA ILE A 128 6.23 -0.17 -16.26
C ILE A 128 5.87 1.34 -16.39
N GLU A 129 6.86 2.20 -16.60
CA GLU A 129 6.71 3.67 -16.77
C GLU A 129 6.14 4.03 -18.15
N PHE A 130 5.14 3.27 -18.63
CA PHE A 130 4.48 3.53 -19.90
C PHE A 130 2.98 3.76 -19.67
N ASP A 131 2.41 4.69 -20.42
CA ASP A 131 0.97 4.93 -20.46
C ASP A 131 0.39 4.45 -21.81
N VAL A 132 -0.87 4.01 -21.81
CA VAL A 132 -1.58 3.69 -23.06
C VAL A 132 -1.69 4.97 -23.89
N GLY A 133 -1.31 4.89 -25.16
CA GLY A 133 -1.21 6.02 -26.09
C GLY A 133 0.15 6.70 -26.13
N GLN A 134 1.10 6.30 -25.28
CA GLN A 134 2.46 6.83 -25.30
C GLN A 134 3.26 6.30 -26.51
N THR A 135 4.01 7.21 -27.15
CA THR A 135 5.00 6.83 -28.16
C THR A 135 6.24 6.27 -27.49
N VAL A 136 6.68 5.12 -27.95
CA VAL A 136 7.83 4.40 -27.43
C VAL A 136 8.72 3.91 -28.55
N LYS A 137 10.02 3.81 -28.29
CA LYS A 137 11.01 3.27 -29.22
C LYS A 137 11.40 1.87 -28.81
N ILE A 138 11.48 0.95 -29.76
CA ILE A 138 11.88 -0.43 -29.47
C ILE A 138 13.41 -0.51 -29.47
N SER A 139 13.98 -0.99 -28.37
CA SER A 139 15.43 -1.06 -28.12
C SER A 139 16.02 -2.44 -28.34
N SER A 140 15.20 -3.49 -28.52
CA SER A 140 15.70 -4.86 -28.73
C SER A 140 14.75 -5.73 -29.54
N GLY A 141 15.30 -6.73 -30.23
CA GLY A 141 14.55 -7.73 -30.98
C GLY A 141 14.35 -7.38 -32.46
N PRO A 142 13.51 -8.12 -33.18
CA PRO A 142 13.35 -7.99 -34.63
C PRO A 142 12.74 -6.66 -35.09
N PHE A 143 12.23 -5.86 -34.14
CA PHE A 143 11.62 -4.55 -34.36
C PHE A 143 12.45 -3.41 -33.75
N GLU A 144 13.71 -3.68 -33.38
CA GLU A 144 14.63 -2.67 -32.86
C GLU A 144 14.73 -1.45 -33.78
N SER A 145 14.84 -0.27 -33.18
CA SER A 145 14.88 1.05 -33.85
C SER A 145 13.57 1.52 -34.48
N TYR A 146 12.48 0.75 -34.42
CA TYR A 146 11.16 1.24 -34.81
C TYR A 146 10.43 1.91 -33.65
N ASP A 147 9.60 2.89 -33.99
CA ASP A 147 8.69 3.55 -33.07
C ASP A 147 7.32 2.85 -33.07
N GLY A 148 6.67 2.86 -31.91
CA GLY A 148 5.32 2.35 -31.74
C GLY A 148 4.52 3.12 -30.71
N ILE A 149 3.23 2.83 -30.64
CA ILE A 149 2.31 3.39 -29.66
C ILE A 149 1.83 2.29 -28.74
N VAL A 150 1.91 2.49 -27.43
CA VAL A 150 1.39 1.52 -26.45
C VAL A 150 -0.13 1.44 -26.56
N GLU A 151 -0.67 0.27 -26.89
CA GLU A 151 -2.12 0.02 -26.93
C GLU A 151 -2.63 -0.52 -25.59
N GLU A 152 -1.92 -1.47 -24.99
CA GLU A 152 -2.32 -2.13 -23.75
C GLU A 152 -1.09 -2.49 -22.92
N ILE A 153 -1.26 -2.50 -21.60
CA ILE A 153 -0.20 -2.85 -20.65
C ILE A 153 -0.69 -4.04 -19.82
N TYR A 154 0.18 -5.04 -19.67
CA TYR A 154 -0.06 -6.24 -18.85
C TYR A 154 0.94 -6.29 -17.69
N PRO A 155 0.73 -5.51 -16.60
CA PRO A 155 1.69 -5.39 -15.50
C PRO A 155 2.00 -6.73 -14.82
N ASP A 156 1.00 -7.60 -14.70
CA ASP A 156 1.16 -8.91 -14.04
C ASP A 156 2.01 -9.90 -14.87
N LYS A 157 2.17 -9.64 -16.18
CA LYS A 157 2.97 -10.45 -17.11
C LYS A 157 4.29 -9.80 -17.52
N GLY A 158 4.49 -8.51 -17.22
CA GLY A 158 5.64 -7.75 -17.72
C GLY A 158 5.60 -7.46 -19.23
N LEU A 159 4.43 -7.55 -19.86
CA LEU A 159 4.25 -7.40 -21.31
C LEU A 159 3.50 -6.11 -21.65
N LEU A 160 3.79 -5.56 -22.82
CA LEU A 160 3.06 -4.46 -23.44
C LEU A 160 2.64 -4.88 -24.84
N ARG A 161 1.43 -4.50 -25.22
CA ARG A 161 0.98 -4.53 -26.61
C ARG A 161 1.29 -3.17 -27.23
N VAL A 162 2.18 -3.17 -28.22
CA VAL A 162 2.64 -1.96 -28.90
C VAL A 162 2.26 -2.06 -30.37
N ASN A 163 1.68 -1.00 -30.90
CA ASN A 163 1.39 -0.89 -32.32
C ASN A 163 2.56 -0.20 -33.04
N VAL A 164 3.33 -1.00 -33.77
CA VAL A 164 4.60 -0.57 -34.38
C VAL A 164 4.34 -0.06 -35.79
N SER A 165 4.93 1.09 -36.11
CA SER A 165 4.82 1.69 -37.43
C SER A 165 5.97 1.22 -38.33
N ILE A 166 5.70 0.27 -39.22
CA ILE A 166 6.70 -0.31 -40.12
C ILE A 166 6.20 -0.17 -41.55
N PHE A 167 7.00 0.48 -42.43
CA PHE A 167 6.67 0.72 -43.84
C PHE A 167 5.29 1.41 -44.06
N GLY A 168 4.90 2.31 -43.15
CA GLY A 168 3.62 3.01 -43.21
C GLY A 168 2.41 2.13 -42.86
N ARG A 169 2.63 0.96 -42.25
CA ARG A 169 1.58 0.07 -41.73
C ARG A 169 1.71 -0.08 -40.22
N GLN A 170 0.57 -0.09 -39.54
CA GLN A 170 0.45 -0.32 -38.11
C GLN A 170 0.30 -1.82 -37.83
N THR A 171 1.23 -2.40 -37.09
CA THR A 171 1.22 -3.83 -36.71
C THR A 171 1.29 -3.96 -35.19
N PRO A 172 0.28 -4.55 -34.54
CA PRO A 172 0.34 -4.82 -33.10
C PRO A 172 1.29 -5.98 -32.81
N VAL A 173 2.18 -5.79 -31.85
CA VAL A 173 3.13 -6.79 -31.34
C VAL A 173 3.14 -6.77 -29.82
N GLU A 174 3.40 -7.91 -29.21
CA GLU A 174 3.63 -8.02 -27.77
C GLU A 174 5.13 -7.95 -27.50
N LEU A 175 5.54 -7.07 -26.59
CA LEU A 175 6.93 -6.84 -26.21
C LEU A 175 7.07 -6.83 -24.70
N GLU A 176 8.22 -7.27 -24.21
CA GLU A 176 8.55 -7.13 -22.79
C GLU A 176 8.98 -5.69 -22.49
N TYR A 177 8.71 -5.23 -21.26
CA TYR A 177 8.97 -3.84 -20.85
C TYR A 177 10.42 -3.39 -21.09
N TRP A 178 11.41 -4.30 -21.03
CA TRP A 178 12.83 -3.99 -21.18
C TRP A 178 13.25 -3.81 -22.63
N GLN A 179 12.43 -4.23 -23.59
CA GLN A 179 12.67 -4.08 -25.03
C GLN A 179 12.23 -2.70 -25.54
N ILE A 180 11.78 -1.83 -24.65
CA ILE A 180 11.14 -0.56 -24.98
C ILE A 180 11.85 0.56 -24.21
N GLU A 181 12.13 1.65 -24.90
CA GLU A 181 12.64 2.91 -24.36
C GLU A 181 11.59 4.01 -24.54
N SER A 182 11.42 4.84 -23.50
CA SER A 182 10.60 6.05 -23.59
C SER A 182 11.27 7.06 -24.51
N THR A 183 10.51 7.60 -25.47
CA THR A 183 10.94 8.74 -26.30
C THR A 183 10.57 10.07 -25.64
#